data_AF-E5BFG7-F1
#
_entry.id   AF-E5BFG7-F1
#
_cell.length_a   1.000
_cell.length_b   1.000
_cell.length_c   1.000
_cell.angle_alpha   90.00
_cell.angle_beta   90.00
_cell.angle_gamma   90.00
#
_symmetry.space_group_name_H-M   'P 1'
#
loop_
_entity.id
_entity.type
_entity.pdbx_description
1 polymer ?
#
loop_
_entity_poly.entity_id
_entity_poly.type
_entity_poly.pdbx_seq_one_letter_code
_entity_poly.pdbx_strand_id
1 'polypeptide(L)'
;MKQVITFRSFTEFFEKEKSGLKCNTVRMFELCDDREYILRDIMNEEIKKEDVILKIMNFDTGESFEREISDVSKLEVNTAEIYIISWRHKDENGNEGNS
;
A
#
# COMPACT_ATOMS: atom_id res chain seq x y z
N MET A 1 16.42 5.97 8.25
CA MET A 1 16.34 4.97 7.16
C MET A 1 14.89 4.57 7.06
N LYS A 2 14.25 4.66 5.89
CA LYS A 2 12.84 4.29 5.75
C LYS A 2 12.69 2.77 5.78
N GLN A 3 11.64 2.27 6.43
CA GLN A 3 11.29 0.85 6.43
C GLN A 3 10.54 0.52 5.12
N VAL A 4 10.83 -0.62 4.51
CA VAL A 4 10.18 -1.03 3.26
C VAL A 4 9.30 -2.25 3.53
N ILE A 5 8.01 -2.13 3.24
CA ILE A 5 7.07 -3.25 3.27
C ILE A 5 6.77 -3.70 1.85
N THR A 6 6.87 -5.00 1.58
CA THR A 6 6.69 -5.55 0.23
C THR A 6 5.44 -6.42 0.14
N PHE A 7 4.61 -6.16 -0.86
CA PHE A 7 3.48 -7.02 -1.24
C PHE A 7 3.65 -7.57 -2.64
N ARG A 8 3.21 -8.83 -2.82
CA ARG A 8 3.09 -9.42 -4.16
C ARG A 8 1.71 -9.12 -4.73
N SER A 9 1.65 -8.84 -6.02
CA SER A 9 0.43 -8.56 -6.77
C SER A 9 0.40 -9.40 -8.03
N PHE A 10 -0.77 -9.94 -8.38
CA PHE A 10 -0.96 -10.61 -9.67
C PHE A 10 -0.81 -9.60 -10.80
N THR A 11 -0.30 -10.04 -11.96
CA THR A 11 0.03 -9.16 -13.09
C THR A 11 -1.12 -8.22 -13.46
N GLU A 12 -2.37 -8.70 -13.49
CA GLU A 12 -3.53 -7.87 -13.84
C GLU A 12 -3.81 -6.71 -12.88
N PHE A 13 -3.46 -6.85 -11.60
CA PHE A 13 -3.62 -5.80 -10.59
C PHE A 13 -2.38 -4.92 -10.54
N PHE A 14 -1.20 -5.53 -10.66
CA PHE A 14 0.07 -4.83 -10.69
C PHE A 14 0.08 -3.72 -11.73
N GLU A 15 -0.35 -3.99 -12.97
CA GLU A 15 -0.36 -2.97 -14.03
C GLU A 15 -1.31 -1.80 -13.72
N LYS A 16 -2.45 -2.05 -13.06
CA LYS A 16 -3.40 -1.02 -12.63
C LYS A 16 -2.87 -0.18 -11.47
N GLU A 17 -2.18 -0.82 -10.51
CA GLU A 17 -1.56 -0.14 -9.37
C GLU A 17 -0.34 0.68 -9.83
N LYS A 18 0.45 0.14 -10.76
CA LYS A 18 1.65 0.78 -11.32
C LYS A 18 1.28 2.00 -12.16
N SER A 19 0.30 1.87 -13.06
CA SER A 19 -0.21 2.98 -13.88
C SER A 19 -0.88 4.08 -13.06
N GLY A 20 -1.27 3.80 -11.81
CA GLY A 20 -1.96 4.75 -10.96
C GLY A 20 -3.44 4.93 -11.30
N LEU A 21 -3.98 4.13 -12.22
CA LEU A 21 -5.44 4.00 -12.38
C LEU A 21 -6.10 3.56 -11.06
N LYS A 22 -5.36 2.82 -10.23
CA LYS A 22 -5.72 2.48 -8.85
C LYS A 22 -4.66 2.99 -7.88
N CYS A 23 -4.98 4.01 -7.11
CA CYS A 23 -4.08 4.64 -6.12
C CYS A 23 -4.13 3.98 -4.74
N ASN A 24 -4.44 2.68 -4.70
CA ASN A 24 -4.47 1.91 -3.48
C ASN A 24 -4.23 0.43 -3.75
N THR A 25 -3.84 -0.27 -2.70
CA THR A 25 -3.83 -1.73 -2.67
C THR A 25 -4.67 -2.23 -1.52
N VAL A 26 -5.30 -3.39 -1.74
CA VAL A 26 -6.18 -4.03 -0.76
C VAL A 26 -5.52 -5.32 -0.33
N ARG A 27 -5.40 -5.51 0.99
CA ARG A 27 -4.68 -6.64 1.58
C ARG A 27 -5.51 -7.27 2.69
N MET A 28 -5.48 -8.60 2.70
CA MET A 28 -5.91 -9.43 3.81
C MET A 28 -4.68 -10.15 4.31
N PHE A 29 -4.58 -10.30 5.62
CA PHE A 29 -3.43 -10.91 6.27
C PHE A 29 -3.82 -12.25 6.87
N GLU A 30 -2.88 -13.19 6.81
CA GLU A 30 -2.93 -14.38 7.65
C GLU A 30 -2.38 -14.03 9.04
N LEU A 31 -2.68 -14.85 10.04
CA LEU A 31 -2.22 -14.63 11.41
C LEU A 31 -0.69 -14.47 11.46
N CYS A 32 -0.22 -13.42 12.15
CA CYS A 32 1.19 -13.11 12.42
C CYS A 32 2.00 -12.62 11.20
N ASP A 33 1.46 -11.70 10.40
CA ASP A 33 2.22 -11.03 9.34
C ASP A 33 2.84 -9.72 9.83
N ASP A 34 4.18 -9.62 9.79
CA ASP A 34 4.90 -8.40 10.19
C ASP A 34 4.42 -7.13 9.48
N ARG A 35 3.95 -7.27 8.22
CA ARG A 35 3.43 -6.15 7.45
C ARG A 35 2.11 -5.65 8.02
N GLU A 36 1.29 -6.53 8.57
CA GLU A 36 0.05 -6.15 9.25
C GLU A 36 0.35 -5.29 10.48
N TYR A 37 1.30 -5.71 11.32
CA TYR A 37 1.70 -4.94 12.51
C TYR A 37 2.17 -3.53 12.14
N ILE A 38 3.01 -3.40 11.10
CA ILE A 38 3.47 -2.09 10.63
C ILE A 38 2.31 -1.20 10.18
N LEU A 39 1.31 -1.76 9.48
CA LEU A 39 0.14 -0.99 9.08
C LEU A 39 -0.73 -0.57 10.28
N ARG A 40 -0.83 -1.42 11.30
CA ARG A 40 -1.52 -1.09 12.55
C ARG A 40 -0.80 0.00 13.32
N ASP A 41 0.52 -0.06 13.41
CA ASP A 41 1.34 0.96 14.07
C ASP A 41 1.24 2.31 13.35
N ILE A 42 1.12 2.32 12.02
CA ILE A 42 0.80 3.53 11.25
C ILE A 42 -0.57 4.09 11.64
N MET A 43 -1.61 3.25 11.68
CA MET A 43 -2.98 3.69 12.02
C MET A 43 -3.09 4.19 13.47
N ASN A 44 -2.29 3.63 14.38
CA ASN A 44 -2.22 4.04 15.79
C ASN A 44 -1.28 5.22 16.03
N GLU A 45 -0.68 5.78 14.96
CA GLU A 45 0.30 6.88 15.03
C GLU A 45 1.58 6.54 15.82
N GLU A 46 1.87 5.26 16.04
CA GLU A 46 3.11 4.78 16.68
C GLU A 46 4.30 4.88 15.72
N ILE A 47 4.04 4.73 14.42
CA ILE A 47 5.00 4.93 13.33
C ILE A 47 4.45 5.99 12.36
N LYS A 48 5.30 6.94 11.96
CA LYS A 48 4.95 7.90 10.91
C LYS A 48 4.92 7.18 9.56
N LYS A 49 3.80 7.28 8.83
CA LYS A 49 3.66 6.70 7.49
C LYS A 49 4.74 7.16 6.50
N GLU A 50 5.26 8.37 6.67
CA GLU A 50 6.34 8.93 5.84
C GLU A 50 7.66 8.18 5.99
N ASP A 51 7.85 7.47 7.10
CA ASP A 51 9.01 6.61 7.38
C ASP A 51 8.86 5.20 6.79
N VAL A 52 7.72 4.89 6.16
CA VAL A 52 7.43 3.59 5.53
C VAL A 52 7.22 3.74 4.03
N ILE A 53 7.93 2.92 3.25
CA ILE A 53 7.77 2.80 1.80
C ILE A 53 7.01 1.52 1.48
N LEU A 54 5.95 1.68 0.68
CA LEU A 54 5.20 0.56 0.11
C LEU A 54 5.89 0.11 -1.18
N LYS A 55 6.29 -1.16 -1.23
CA LYS A 55 6.79 -1.82 -2.43
C LYS A 55 5.77 -2.85 -2.93
N ILE A 56 5.41 -2.75 -4.19
CA ILE A 56 4.54 -3.73 -4.85
C ILE A 56 5.38 -4.48 -5.88
N MET A 57 5.35 -5.80 -5.83
CA MET A 57 6.08 -6.69 -6.72
C MET A 57 5.11 -7.54 -7.54
N ASN A 58 5.29 -7.58 -8.84
CA ASN A 58 4.60 -8.49 -9.73
C ASN A 58 5.02 -9.93 -9.39
N PHE A 59 4.04 -10.78 -9.10
CA PHE A 59 4.28 -12.18 -8.73
C PHE A 59 4.96 -13.00 -9.83
N ASP A 60 4.60 -12.77 -11.10
CA ASP A 60 5.05 -13.58 -12.23
C ASP A 60 6.40 -13.10 -12.78
N THR A 61 6.60 -11.79 -12.87
CA THR A 61 7.78 -11.19 -13.52
C THR A 61 8.89 -10.78 -12.54
N GLY A 62 8.56 -10.63 -11.25
CA GLY A 62 9.47 -10.07 -10.24
C GLY A 62 9.71 -8.56 -10.37
N GLU A 63 9.09 -7.90 -11.35
CA GLU A 63 9.13 -6.44 -11.46
C GLU A 63 8.53 -5.79 -10.21
N SER A 64 9.05 -4.62 -9.80
CA SER A 64 8.49 -3.91 -8.65
C SER A 64 8.48 -2.40 -8.84
N PHE A 65 7.54 -1.74 -8.16
CA PHE A 65 7.53 -0.29 -7.99
C PHE A 65 7.31 0.07 -6.52
N GLU A 66 7.68 1.31 -6.16
CA GLU A 66 7.58 1.84 -4.80
C GLU A 66 6.65 3.06 -4.76
N ARG A 67 5.98 3.26 -3.62
CA ARG A 67 5.05 4.36 -3.34
C ARG A 67 5.19 4.83 -1.90
N GLU A 68 4.91 6.11 -1.68
CA GLU A 68 4.75 6.67 -0.33
C GLU A 68 3.30 6.52 0.12
N ILE A 69 3.12 6.00 1.34
CA ILE A 69 1.79 5.77 1.91
C ILE A 69 1.17 7.13 2.26
N SER A 70 -0.03 7.40 1.73
CA SER A 70 -0.79 8.59 2.06
C SER A 70 -1.80 8.33 3.19
N ASP A 71 -2.37 7.13 3.21
CA ASP A 71 -3.39 6.73 4.19
C ASP A 71 -3.44 5.21 4.33
N VAL A 72 -3.83 4.74 5.51
CA VAL A 72 -4.09 3.33 5.81
C VAL A 72 -5.43 3.26 6.54
N SER A 73 -6.36 2.47 6.00
CA SER A 73 -7.65 2.23 6.62
C SER A 73 -7.94 0.74 6.73
N LYS A 74 -8.79 0.38 7.70
CA LYS A 74 -9.22 -0.98 7.97
C LYS A 74 -10.74 -1.08 7.85
N LEU A 75 -11.20 -2.12 7.17
CA LEU A 75 -12.60 -2.52 7.10
C LEU A 75 -12.76 -3.92 7.69
N GLU A 76 -13.76 -4.11 8.52
CA GLU A 76 -14.13 -5.42 9.04
C GLU A 76 -15.33 -5.94 8.25
N VAL A 77 -15.14 -7.07 7.56
CA VAL A 77 -16.19 -7.74 6.79
C VAL A 77 -16.35 -9.15 7.34
N ASN A 78 -17.48 -9.40 8.02
CA ASN A 78 -17.71 -10.62 8.79
C ASN A 78 -16.62 -10.83 9.86
N THR A 79 -15.79 -11.86 9.70
CA THR A 79 -14.65 -12.17 10.58
C THR A 79 -13.30 -11.84 9.94
N ALA A 80 -13.30 -11.17 8.79
CA ALA A 80 -12.08 -10.84 8.04
C ALA A 80 -11.75 -9.34 8.18
N GLU A 81 -10.49 -9.05 8.46
CA GLU A 81 -9.96 -7.69 8.40
C GLU A 81 -9.37 -7.43 7.03
N ILE A 82 -9.80 -6.34 6.40
CA ILE A 82 -9.35 -5.90 5.10
C ILE A 82 -8.66 -4.55 5.27
N TYR A 83 -7.41 -4.47 4.85
CA TYR A 83 -6.61 -3.26 4.88
C TYR A 83 -6.60 -2.61 3.50
N ILE A 84 -6.81 -1.30 3.47
CA ILE A 84 -6.71 -0.46 2.28
C ILE A 84 -5.54 0.49 2.50
N ILE A 85 -4.51 0.35 1.66
CA ILE A 85 -3.29 1.14 1.73
C ILE A 85 -3.29 2.06 0.52
N SER A 86 -3.43 3.37 0.74
CA SER A 86 -3.53 4.36 -0.33
C SER A 86 -2.21 5.12 -0.49
N TRP A 87 -1.96 5.61 -1.70
CA TRP A 87 -0.83 6.49 -2.00
C TRP A 87 -1.26 7.63 -2.92
N ARG A 88 -0.53 8.75 -2.86
CA ARG A 88 -0.76 9.85 -3.80
C ARG A 88 -0.33 9.43 -5.20
N HIS A 89 -1.20 9.68 -6.18
CA HIS A 89 -0.77 9.67 -7.57
C HIS A 89 0.11 10.89 -7.78
N LYS A 90 1.29 10.71 -8.38
CA LYS A 90 1.99 11.82 -8.99
C LYS A 90 1.47 11.90 -10.41
N ASP A 91 0.52 12.80 -10.65
CA ASP A 91 0.13 13.15 -12.00
C ASP A 91 1.40 13.55 -12.77
N GLU A 92 1.51 13.16 -14.04
CA GLU A 92 2.70 13.42 -14.88
C GLU A 92 3.04 14.92 -15.01
N ASN A 93 2.17 15.82 -14.53
CA ASN A 93 2.34 17.26 -14.54
C ASN A 93 2.68 17.90 -13.17
N GLY A 94 2.88 17.12 -12.10
CA GLY A 94 3.32 17.65 -10.81
C GLY A 94 2.37 18.68 -10.15
N ASN A 95 1.10 18.71 -10.56
CA ASN A 95 0.12 19.60 -9.95
C ASN A 95 -0.62 18.86 -8.83
N GLU A 96 -0.44 19.33 -7.60
CA GLU A 96 -1.23 18.90 -6.45
C GLU A 96 -2.66 19.41 -6.65
N GLY A 97 -3.52 18.55 -7.20
CA GLY A 97 -4.95 18.82 -7.31
C GLY A 97 -5.57 18.92 -5.91
N ASN A 98 -5.73 20.15 -5.42
CA ASN A 98 -6.64 20.44 -4.32
C ASN A 98 -8.07 20.27 -4.84
N SER A 99 -8.80 19.28 -4.32
CA SER A 99 -10.26 19.24 -4.33
C SER A 99 -10.77 19.32 -2.91
#